data_AF-D5KTV4-F1
#
_entry.id   AF-D5KTV4-F1
#
_cell.length_a   1.000
_cell.length_b   1.000
_cell.length_c   1.000
_cell.angle_alpha   90.00
_cell.angle_beta   90.00
_cell.angle_gamma   90.00
#
_symmetry.space_group_name_H-M   'P 1'
#
loop_
_entity.id
_entity.type
_entity.pdbx_description
1 polymer ?
#
loop_
_entity_poly.entity_id
_entity_poly.type
_entity_poly.pdbx_seq_one_letter_code
_entity_poly.pdbx_strand_id
1 'polypeptide(L)'
;MPVQDVIPPYEQMYLLNQQLICNADQFKHAVITVGGQAVQYWISYYHAQYGDRLPDERLTTSVDCDYSARKDDIAAIAKTLNVKTWENKDGQPPSLAQFMLIDQDTHDIKRDDGRLFAVPDAPDEPNVVDIIDRPGGFDRSDFQGKKLYLYTAPFYVEATGPGMPEMNEKVRVLNPVACMRSRFSNLIALRRDAEIEIARINALKIPCYFFLIEQFDEQPFKVARGIFMDLWRLANDESCLRHQAFWHSWQGPLLEGQQSNNITLIDVLEGVHVYLEGHLDDFEIPEAFVTKEVPLKLAQLRERWERYVVLNAEWAARGRRGFERNPRDD
;
A
#
# COMPACT_ATOMS: atom_id res chain seq x y z
N MET A 1 11.83 7.67 -36.03
CA MET A 1 12.55 6.89 -35.00
C MET A 1 11.59 5.78 -34.57
N PRO A 2 12.02 4.52 -34.41
CA PRO A 2 11.13 3.52 -33.84
C PRO A 2 10.70 4.02 -32.47
N VAL A 3 9.39 3.94 -32.18
CA VAL A 3 8.85 4.24 -30.85
C VAL A 3 9.63 3.36 -29.88
N GLN A 4 10.44 3.96 -29.00
CA GLN A 4 11.08 3.19 -27.94
C GLN A 4 9.95 2.67 -27.06
N ASP A 5 9.82 1.35 -26.99
CA ASP A 5 8.76 0.72 -26.22
C ASP A 5 9.15 0.77 -24.73
N VAL A 6 8.54 1.71 -24.00
CA VAL A 6 8.76 1.88 -22.56
C VAL A 6 7.87 0.90 -21.81
N ILE A 7 8.46 0.17 -20.87
CA ILE A 7 7.72 -0.78 -20.03
C ILE A 7 6.72 0.01 -19.17
N PRO A 8 5.42 -0.34 -19.14
CA PRO A 8 4.44 0.33 -18.27
C PRO A 8 4.85 0.27 -16.79
N PRO A 9 4.54 1.28 -15.96
CA PRO A 9 4.99 1.34 -14.56
C PRO A 9 4.62 0.12 -13.72
N TYR A 10 3.43 -0.44 -13.92
CA TYR A 10 3.01 -1.64 -13.20
C TYR A 10 3.91 -2.83 -13.58
N GLU A 11 4.22 -3.00 -14.86
CA GLU A 11 5.03 -4.11 -15.37
C GLU A 11 6.49 -3.97 -14.94
N GLN A 12 7.04 -2.75 -14.89
CA GLN A 12 8.38 -2.51 -14.37
C GLN A 12 8.55 -3.08 -12.96
N MET A 13 7.59 -2.87 -12.06
CA MET A 13 7.62 -3.44 -10.71
C MET A 13 7.63 -4.97 -10.73
N TYR A 14 6.81 -5.62 -11.57
CA TYR A 14 6.78 -7.09 -11.66
C TYR A 14 8.13 -7.66 -12.15
N LEU A 15 8.72 -7.05 -13.18
CA LEU A 15 10.02 -7.49 -13.72
C LEU A 15 11.15 -7.30 -12.71
N LEU A 16 11.17 -6.17 -11.99
CA LEU A 16 12.14 -5.93 -10.93
C LEU A 16 11.97 -6.94 -9.78
N ASN A 17 10.74 -7.17 -9.32
CA ASN A 17 10.49 -8.15 -8.25
C ASN A 17 10.82 -9.59 -8.70
N GLN A 18 10.57 -9.96 -9.96
CA GLN A 18 10.98 -11.25 -10.50
C GLN A 18 12.51 -11.44 -10.44
N GLN A 19 13.29 -10.42 -10.81
CA GLN A 19 14.76 -10.46 -10.69
C GLN A 19 15.19 -10.63 -9.22
N LEU A 20 14.55 -9.93 -8.29
CA LEU A 20 14.79 -10.09 -6.85
C LEU A 20 14.42 -11.49 -6.36
N ILE A 21 13.28 -12.04 -6.77
CA ILE A 21 12.79 -13.37 -6.36
C ILE A 21 13.76 -14.45 -6.82
N CYS A 22 14.24 -14.39 -8.07
CA CYS A 22 15.20 -15.34 -8.62
C CYS A 22 16.57 -15.32 -7.92
N ASN A 23 16.89 -14.25 -7.20
CA ASN A 23 18.19 -14.03 -6.55
C ASN A 23 18.06 -13.79 -5.04
N ALA A 24 16.94 -14.21 -4.44
CA ALA A 24 16.62 -13.89 -3.06
C ALA A 24 17.56 -14.54 -2.03
N ASP A 25 18.33 -15.55 -2.43
CA ASP A 25 19.40 -16.13 -1.64
C ASP A 25 20.50 -15.11 -1.29
N GLN A 26 20.69 -14.09 -2.13
CA GLN A 26 21.67 -13.02 -1.92
C GLN A 26 21.30 -12.05 -0.78
N PHE A 27 20.03 -11.98 -0.37
CA PHE A 27 19.55 -11.04 0.64
C PHE A 27 19.63 -11.62 2.05
N LYS A 28 20.06 -10.81 3.02
CA LYS A 28 20.05 -11.16 4.44
C LYS A 28 18.67 -10.92 5.07
N HIS A 29 17.99 -9.88 4.62
CA HIS A 29 16.68 -9.48 5.13
C HIS A 29 15.64 -9.39 4.01
N ALA A 30 14.40 -9.14 4.40
CA ALA A 30 13.33 -8.92 3.44
C ALA A 30 13.52 -7.58 2.71
N VAL A 31 13.30 -7.61 1.39
CA VAL A 31 13.15 -6.46 0.50
C VAL A 31 11.66 -6.31 0.23
N ILE A 32 11.10 -5.15 0.59
CA ILE A 32 9.64 -4.97 0.66
C ILE A 32 9.23 -3.89 -0.33
N THR A 33 8.42 -4.24 -1.32
CA THR A 33 7.75 -3.28 -2.20
C THR A 33 6.79 -2.41 -1.39
N VAL A 34 6.94 -1.09 -1.48
CA VAL A 34 6.16 -0.08 -0.75
C VAL A 34 5.68 1.02 -1.70
N GLY A 35 5.25 2.17 -1.18
CA GLY A 35 4.90 3.32 -2.02
C GLY A 35 3.59 3.13 -2.80
N GLY A 36 3.47 3.84 -3.93
CA GLY A 36 2.31 3.68 -4.82
C GLY A 36 2.33 2.35 -5.58
N GLN A 37 3.50 1.76 -5.78
CA GLN A 37 3.67 0.45 -6.42
C GLN A 37 3.02 -0.68 -5.61
N ALA A 38 3.16 -0.67 -4.28
CA ALA A 38 2.44 -1.64 -3.43
C ALA A 38 0.91 -1.49 -3.53
N VAL A 39 0.40 -0.26 -3.68
CA VAL A 39 -1.04 -0.02 -3.90
C VAL A 39 -1.47 -0.60 -5.24
N GLN A 40 -0.72 -0.31 -6.31
CA GLN A 40 -1.00 -0.82 -7.64
C GLN A 40 -0.95 -2.34 -7.69
N TYR A 41 0.02 -2.98 -7.03
CA TYR A 41 0.09 -4.44 -6.90
C TYR A 41 -1.23 -5.02 -6.39
N TRP A 42 -1.78 -4.48 -5.31
CA TRP A 42 -3.02 -5.01 -4.72
C TRP A 42 -4.28 -4.68 -5.54
N ILE A 43 -4.29 -3.55 -6.24
CA ILE A 43 -5.36 -3.27 -7.21
C ILE A 43 -5.33 -4.31 -8.33
N SER A 44 -4.15 -4.62 -8.87
CA SER A 44 -3.98 -5.64 -9.91
C SER A 44 -4.31 -7.04 -9.39
N TYR A 45 -3.84 -7.41 -8.20
CA TYR A 45 -4.08 -8.71 -7.59
C TYR A 45 -5.59 -9.00 -7.42
N TYR A 46 -6.35 -8.00 -6.96
CA TYR A 46 -7.80 -8.11 -6.80
C TYR A 46 -8.59 -7.48 -7.96
N HIS A 47 -7.98 -7.33 -9.15
CA HIS A 47 -8.59 -6.60 -10.27
C HIS A 47 -10.01 -7.11 -10.60
N ALA A 48 -10.20 -8.42 -10.61
CA ALA A 48 -11.49 -9.05 -10.89
C ALA A 48 -12.61 -8.64 -9.91
N GLN A 49 -12.26 -8.21 -8.69
CA GLN A 49 -13.22 -7.85 -7.65
C GLN A 49 -13.78 -6.44 -7.77
N TYR A 50 -13.22 -5.60 -8.65
CA TYR A 50 -13.71 -4.24 -8.90
C TYR A 50 -14.88 -4.19 -9.90
N GLY A 51 -15.13 -5.28 -10.65
CA GLY A 51 -16.15 -5.30 -11.71
C GLY A 51 -15.95 -4.15 -12.71
N ASP A 52 -17.02 -3.42 -13.01
CA ASP A 52 -16.99 -2.30 -13.96
C ASP A 52 -16.44 -0.98 -13.37
N ARG A 53 -16.07 -0.96 -12.08
CA ARG A 53 -15.67 0.26 -11.35
C ARG A 53 -14.20 0.21 -10.94
N LEU A 54 -13.32 0.24 -11.93
CA LEU A 54 -11.88 0.29 -11.70
C LEU A 54 -11.44 1.63 -11.10
N PRO A 55 -10.36 1.63 -10.30
CA PRO A 55 -9.77 2.85 -9.84
C PRO A 55 -9.24 3.74 -10.99
N ASP A 56 -9.18 5.06 -10.79
CA ASP A 56 -8.56 5.97 -11.76
C ASP A 56 -7.06 5.73 -11.77
N GLU A 57 -6.57 5.09 -12.84
CA GLU A 57 -5.17 4.72 -13.00
C GLU A 57 -4.22 5.91 -12.85
N ARG A 58 -4.65 7.13 -13.19
CA ARG A 58 -3.83 8.35 -13.07
C ARG A 58 -3.52 8.70 -11.62
N LEU A 59 -4.38 8.30 -10.69
CA LEU A 59 -4.27 8.60 -9.26
C LEU A 59 -3.70 7.41 -8.48
N THR A 60 -3.85 6.18 -8.99
CA THR A 60 -3.35 4.98 -8.31
C THR A 60 -1.99 4.50 -8.80
N THR A 61 -1.63 4.78 -10.06
CA THR A 61 -0.34 4.41 -10.62
C THR A 61 0.78 5.29 -10.04
N SER A 62 1.95 4.70 -9.85
CA SER A 62 3.19 5.39 -9.49
C SER A 62 4.25 5.02 -10.52
N VAL A 63 5.02 5.99 -11.00
CA VAL A 63 6.14 5.71 -11.91
C VAL A 63 7.34 5.19 -11.11
N ASP A 64 7.67 5.88 -10.02
CA ASP A 64 8.81 5.54 -9.17
C ASP A 64 8.61 4.18 -8.47
N CYS A 65 9.71 3.44 -8.32
CA CYS A 65 9.75 2.17 -7.62
C CYS A 65 10.35 2.31 -6.22
N ASP A 66 9.55 2.10 -5.18
CA ASP A 66 10.02 2.20 -3.79
C ASP A 66 10.18 0.80 -3.16
N TYR A 67 11.35 0.54 -2.58
CA TYR A 67 11.55 -0.60 -1.69
C TYR A 67 11.94 -0.15 -0.28
N SER A 68 11.32 -0.75 0.73
CA SER A 68 11.86 -0.73 2.08
C SER A 68 12.85 -1.88 2.25
N ALA A 69 14.10 -1.56 2.57
CA ALA A 69 15.14 -2.56 2.77
C ALA A 69 16.18 -2.12 3.80
N ARG A 70 17.03 -3.05 4.23
CA ARG A 70 18.15 -2.74 5.14
C ARG A 70 19.37 -2.29 4.35
N LYS A 71 20.16 -1.39 4.95
CA LYS A 71 21.45 -0.94 4.39
C LYS A 71 22.36 -2.09 3.97
N ASP A 72 22.38 -3.17 4.75
CA ASP A 72 23.20 -4.36 4.50
C ASP A 72 22.88 -5.07 3.17
N ASP A 73 21.68 -4.88 2.63
CA ASP A 73 21.20 -5.53 1.40
C ASP A 73 21.25 -4.59 0.17
N ILE A 74 21.53 -3.29 0.33
CA ILE A 74 21.54 -2.30 -0.78
C ILE A 74 22.47 -2.73 -1.91
N ALA A 75 23.69 -3.18 -1.59
CA ALA A 75 24.65 -3.63 -2.59
C ALA A 75 24.19 -4.91 -3.30
N ALA A 76 23.54 -5.83 -2.57
CA ALA A 76 23.02 -7.07 -3.15
C ALA A 76 21.82 -6.78 -4.07
N ILE A 77 20.94 -5.85 -3.70
CA ILE A 77 19.81 -5.41 -4.52
C ILE A 77 20.32 -4.77 -5.82
N ALA A 78 21.24 -3.80 -5.74
CA ALA A 78 21.78 -3.14 -6.91
C ALA A 78 22.48 -4.11 -7.88
N LYS A 79 23.27 -5.05 -7.33
CA LYS A 79 23.89 -6.12 -8.10
C LYS A 79 22.84 -7.02 -8.77
N THR A 80 21.79 -7.40 -8.04
CA THR A 80 20.71 -8.25 -8.57
C THR A 80 19.97 -7.57 -9.72
N LEU A 81 19.74 -6.27 -9.61
CA LEU A 81 19.08 -5.48 -10.64
C LEU A 81 20.03 -5.06 -11.78
N ASN A 82 21.34 -5.37 -11.69
CA ASN A 82 22.40 -4.93 -12.60
C ASN A 82 22.44 -3.41 -12.83
N VAL A 83 22.34 -2.61 -11.77
CA VAL A 83 22.26 -1.14 -11.86
C VAL A 83 23.33 -0.45 -11.04
N LYS A 84 23.72 0.74 -11.50
CA LYS A 84 24.67 1.58 -10.78
C LYS A 84 24.01 2.22 -9.55
N THR A 85 24.65 2.07 -8.39
CA THR A 85 24.21 2.74 -7.17
C THR A 85 24.59 4.21 -7.16
N TRP A 86 23.64 5.06 -6.75
CA TRP A 86 23.91 6.42 -6.32
C TRP A 86 23.50 6.54 -4.86
N GLU A 87 24.51 6.45 -3.98
CA GLU A 87 24.29 6.69 -2.56
C GLU A 87 24.02 8.17 -2.34
N ASN A 88 22.89 8.47 -1.71
CA ASN A 88 22.57 9.82 -1.29
C ASN A 88 23.55 10.21 -0.17
N LYS A 89 24.64 10.89 -0.53
CA LYS A 89 25.73 11.27 0.40
C LYS A 89 25.26 12.16 1.56
N ASP A 90 24.07 12.76 1.48
CA ASP A 90 23.52 13.68 2.48
C ASP A 90 22.41 13.08 3.36
N GLY A 91 22.09 11.79 3.22
CA GLY A 91 21.45 10.97 4.25
C GLY A 91 20.18 11.52 4.92
N GLN A 92 19.40 12.38 4.25
CA GLN A 92 18.12 12.81 4.80
C GLN A 92 17.15 11.63 4.76
N PRO A 93 16.67 11.13 5.92
CA PRO A 93 15.62 10.12 5.93
C PRO A 93 14.40 10.62 5.14
N PRO A 94 13.67 9.72 4.46
CA PRO A 94 13.73 8.26 4.59
C PRO A 94 14.57 7.51 3.55
N SER A 95 15.11 8.17 2.51
CA SER A 95 15.89 7.52 1.44
C SER A 95 17.28 7.09 1.93
N LEU A 96 17.62 5.83 1.67
CA LEU A 96 18.90 5.20 1.99
C LEU A 96 19.82 5.11 0.78
N ALA A 97 19.26 4.85 -0.41
CA ALA A 97 19.98 4.80 -1.68
C ALA A 97 19.02 4.98 -2.84
N GLN A 98 19.50 5.51 -3.96
CA GLN A 98 18.74 5.57 -5.21
C GLN A 98 19.50 4.84 -6.31
N PHE A 99 18.78 4.05 -7.09
CA PHE A 99 19.30 3.38 -8.26
C PHE A 99 18.60 3.94 -9.48
N MET A 100 19.35 4.60 -10.36
CA MET A 100 18.86 4.83 -11.71
C MET A 100 18.85 3.48 -12.43
N LEU A 101 17.78 3.16 -13.15
CA LEU A 101 17.68 1.95 -13.97
C LEU A 101 18.53 2.10 -15.25
N ILE A 102 19.82 2.32 -15.04
CA ILE A 102 20.90 2.32 -16.03
C ILE A 102 21.67 1.03 -15.81
N ASP A 103 21.79 0.24 -16.86
CA ASP A 103 22.48 -1.05 -16.82
C ASP A 103 23.98 -0.82 -16.57
N GLN A 104 24.54 -1.56 -15.61
CA GLN A 104 25.90 -1.34 -15.14
C GLN A 104 26.95 -1.67 -16.21
N ASP A 105 26.67 -2.60 -17.12
CA ASP A 105 27.62 -3.09 -18.11
C ASP A 105 27.58 -2.26 -19.40
N THR A 106 26.38 -1.90 -19.86
CA THR A 106 26.18 -1.16 -21.11
C THR A 106 26.19 0.36 -20.94
N HIS A 107 25.92 0.85 -19.72
CA HIS A 107 25.73 2.26 -19.40
C HIS A 107 24.55 2.94 -20.12
N ASP A 108 23.67 2.15 -20.74
CA ASP A 108 22.41 2.61 -21.31
C ASP A 108 21.26 2.39 -20.33
N ILE A 109 20.09 3.00 -20.60
CA ILE A 109 18.86 2.70 -19.86
C ILE A 109 18.61 1.19 -19.91
N LYS A 110 18.38 0.58 -18.74
CA LYS A 110 18.17 -0.85 -18.57
C LYS A 110 17.02 -1.31 -19.47
N ARG A 111 17.19 -2.48 -20.08
CA ARG A 111 16.21 -3.09 -20.98
C ARG A 111 15.77 -4.46 -20.48
N ASP A 112 14.53 -4.81 -20.80
CA ASP A 112 14.00 -6.18 -20.72
C ASP A 112 13.28 -6.48 -22.05
N ASP A 113 13.72 -7.55 -22.73
CA ASP A 113 13.25 -7.92 -24.07
C ASP A 113 13.18 -6.73 -25.06
N GLY A 114 14.21 -5.87 -25.04
CA GLY A 114 14.31 -4.68 -25.90
C GLY A 114 13.52 -3.45 -25.41
N ARG A 115 12.62 -3.60 -24.44
CA ARG A 115 11.80 -2.53 -23.85
C ARG A 115 12.52 -1.82 -22.70
N LEU A 116 12.21 -0.54 -22.47
CA LEU A 116 12.97 0.32 -21.56
C LEU A 116 12.37 0.42 -20.16
N PHE A 117 13.22 0.36 -19.12
CA PHE A 117 12.90 0.81 -17.77
C PHE A 117 13.03 2.35 -17.66
N ALA A 118 12.16 3.08 -18.36
CA ALA A 118 12.16 4.53 -18.43
C ALA A 118 10.88 5.14 -17.82
N VAL A 119 10.88 6.45 -17.62
CA VAL A 119 9.66 7.20 -17.30
C VAL A 119 8.73 7.15 -18.53
N PRO A 120 7.46 6.71 -18.42
CA PRO A 120 6.58 6.53 -19.59
C PRO A 120 6.45 7.76 -20.48
N ASP A 121 6.35 8.94 -19.87
CA ASP A 121 6.20 10.22 -20.59
C ASP A 121 7.54 10.87 -20.97
N ALA A 122 8.66 10.26 -20.58
CA ALA A 122 10.02 10.71 -20.89
C ALA A 122 10.94 9.49 -21.15
N PRO A 123 10.87 8.85 -22.34
CA PRO A 123 11.62 7.62 -22.65
C PRO A 123 13.15 7.74 -22.56
N ASP A 124 13.68 8.97 -22.66
CA ASP A 124 15.10 9.28 -22.52
C ASP A 124 15.54 9.40 -21.04
N GLU A 125 14.59 9.38 -20.10
CA GLU A 125 14.85 9.46 -18.66
C GLU A 125 14.72 8.05 -18.04
N PRO A 126 15.79 7.48 -17.45
CA PRO A 126 15.70 6.21 -16.76
C PRO A 126 14.79 6.33 -15.55
N ASN A 127 13.96 5.32 -15.32
CA ASN A 127 13.18 5.26 -14.09
C ASN A 127 14.12 5.02 -12.88
N VAL A 128 13.64 5.35 -11.69
CA VAL A 128 14.41 5.30 -10.45
C VAL A 128 13.80 4.30 -9.47
N VAL A 129 14.70 3.58 -8.81
CA VAL A 129 14.39 2.76 -7.63
C VAL A 129 14.90 3.49 -6.39
N ASP A 130 14.01 3.88 -5.49
CA ASP A 130 14.38 4.42 -4.18
C ASP A 130 14.35 3.32 -3.12
N ILE A 131 15.44 3.19 -2.38
CA ILE A 131 15.53 2.30 -1.23
C ILE A 131 15.34 3.14 0.01
N ILE A 132 14.23 2.95 0.72
CA ILE A 132 13.90 3.68 1.93
C ILE A 132 14.06 2.82 3.19
N ASP A 133 14.26 3.46 4.35
CA ASP A 133 14.33 2.71 5.62
C ASP A 133 12.96 2.17 6.02
N ARG A 134 11.89 2.96 5.80
CA ARG A 134 10.51 2.62 6.16
C ARG A 134 9.49 3.50 5.41
N PRO A 135 8.30 2.96 5.08
CA PRO A 135 7.17 3.76 4.62
C PRO A 135 6.59 4.64 5.74
N GLY A 136 5.88 5.70 5.37
CA GLY A 136 5.17 6.58 6.29
C GLY A 136 4.22 5.80 7.21
N GLY A 137 4.17 6.17 8.49
CA GLY A 137 3.30 5.56 9.49
C GLY A 137 3.88 4.33 10.19
N PHE A 138 5.11 3.92 9.87
CA PHE A 138 5.76 2.73 10.43
C PHE A 138 7.08 3.05 11.12
N ASP A 139 7.46 2.18 12.06
CA ASP A 139 8.79 2.13 12.62
C ASP A 139 9.67 1.05 11.96
N ARG A 140 11.00 1.23 12.00
CA ARG A 140 11.93 0.24 11.45
C ARG A 140 11.79 -1.14 12.13
N SER A 141 11.31 -1.16 13.38
CA SER A 141 11.06 -2.39 14.14
C SER A 141 9.80 -3.13 13.67
N ASP A 142 8.91 -2.48 12.91
CA ASP A 142 7.70 -3.10 12.37
C ASP A 142 8.02 -4.10 11.26
N PHE A 143 9.14 -3.95 10.56
CA PHE A 143 9.58 -4.88 9.52
C PHE A 143 10.58 -5.93 10.03
N GLN A 144 10.43 -6.34 11.30
CA GLN A 144 11.34 -7.30 11.95
C GLN A 144 10.58 -8.40 12.69
N GLY A 145 11.16 -9.60 12.72
CA GLY A 145 10.63 -10.75 13.44
C GLY A 145 9.18 -11.04 13.05
N LYS A 146 8.31 -11.22 14.04
CA LYS A 146 6.89 -11.54 13.81
C LYS A 146 6.09 -10.40 13.19
N LYS A 147 6.51 -9.14 13.40
CA LYS A 147 5.79 -7.97 12.87
C LYS A 147 5.92 -7.85 11.35
N LEU A 148 7.02 -8.35 10.77
CA LEU A 148 7.19 -8.42 9.32
C LEU A 148 5.95 -9.08 8.67
N TYR A 149 5.56 -10.25 9.17
CA TYR A 149 4.43 -11.03 8.66
C TYR A 149 3.06 -10.42 8.98
N LEU A 150 2.97 -9.50 9.95
CA LEU A 150 1.73 -8.75 10.19
C LEU A 150 1.51 -7.64 9.16
N TYR A 151 2.59 -7.08 8.60
CA TYR A 151 2.52 -5.91 7.73
C TYR A 151 2.81 -6.21 6.26
N THR A 152 3.25 -7.42 5.93
CA THR A 152 3.68 -7.76 4.58
C THR A 152 3.23 -9.15 4.16
N ALA A 153 2.95 -9.31 2.87
CA ALA A 153 2.71 -10.60 2.22
C ALA A 153 3.87 -10.91 1.26
N PRO A 154 4.09 -12.18 0.87
CA PRO A 154 4.99 -12.50 -0.24
C PRO A 154 4.56 -11.74 -1.51
N PHE A 155 5.52 -11.29 -2.30
CA PHE A 155 5.24 -10.74 -3.63
C PHE A 155 5.13 -11.91 -4.61
N TYR A 156 4.01 -12.01 -5.33
CA TYR A 156 3.80 -13.05 -6.34
C TYR A 156 4.04 -12.51 -7.74
N VAL A 157 4.76 -13.28 -8.55
CA VAL A 157 4.93 -13.09 -10.00
C VAL A 157 4.50 -14.36 -10.73
N GLU A 158 4.02 -14.21 -11.97
CA GLU A 158 3.75 -15.36 -12.82
C GLU A 158 5.06 -16.08 -13.19
N ALA A 159 5.05 -17.41 -13.16
CA ALA A 159 6.20 -18.21 -13.57
C ALA A 159 6.46 -18.03 -15.07
N THR A 160 7.60 -17.42 -15.42
CA THR A 160 8.00 -17.19 -16.82
C THR A 160 8.65 -18.41 -17.48
N GLY A 161 8.83 -19.51 -16.76
CA GLY A 161 9.36 -20.75 -17.31
C GLY A 161 9.54 -21.88 -16.28
N PRO A 162 9.89 -23.09 -16.74
CA PRO A 162 10.10 -24.24 -15.86
C PRO A 162 11.18 -23.97 -14.81
N GLY A 163 10.83 -24.12 -13.52
CA GLY A 163 11.76 -23.95 -12.40
C GLY A 163 11.98 -22.51 -11.94
N MET A 164 11.29 -21.53 -12.55
CA MET A 164 11.32 -20.14 -12.06
C MET A 164 10.39 -19.99 -10.85
N PRO A 165 10.87 -19.50 -9.69
CA PRO A 165 10.05 -19.32 -8.50
C PRO A 165 9.04 -18.17 -8.69
N GLU A 166 7.78 -18.42 -8.31
CA GLU A 166 6.70 -17.42 -8.34
C GLU A 166 6.76 -16.45 -7.16
N MET A 167 7.41 -16.84 -6.07
CA MET A 167 7.59 -15.99 -4.88
C MET A 167 8.82 -16.43 -4.07
N ASN A 168 9.27 -15.53 -3.18
CA ASN A 168 10.24 -15.85 -2.15
C ASN A 168 9.92 -15.09 -0.85
N GLU A 169 10.06 -15.73 0.31
CA GLU A 169 9.75 -15.11 1.61
C GLU A 169 10.51 -13.82 1.92
N LYS A 170 11.68 -13.60 1.28
CA LYS A 170 12.47 -12.37 1.40
C LYS A 170 12.07 -11.28 0.41
N VAL A 171 11.26 -11.55 -0.60
CA VAL A 171 10.74 -10.53 -1.52
C VAL A 171 9.26 -10.37 -1.24
N ARG A 172 8.92 -9.25 -0.60
CA ARG A 172 7.60 -9.04 0.00
C ARG A 172 6.98 -7.76 -0.51
N VAL A 173 5.69 -7.59 -0.23
CA VAL A 173 4.95 -6.36 -0.46
C VAL A 173 4.24 -5.95 0.82
N LEU A 174 4.14 -4.65 1.06
CA LEU A 174 3.30 -4.12 2.14
C LEU A 174 1.85 -4.60 1.92
N ASN A 175 1.25 -5.30 2.88
CA ASN A 175 -0.11 -5.84 2.68
C ASN A 175 -1.17 -4.72 2.59
N PRO A 176 -2.42 -4.98 2.14
CA PRO A 176 -3.41 -3.92 1.92
C PRO A 176 -3.72 -3.08 3.16
N VAL A 177 -3.83 -3.72 4.33
CA VAL A 177 -4.08 -3.03 5.61
C VAL A 177 -2.90 -2.13 5.99
N ALA A 178 -1.68 -2.58 5.78
CA ALA A 178 -0.48 -1.79 6.01
C ALA A 178 -0.32 -0.67 4.97
N CYS A 179 -0.72 -0.90 3.72
CA CYS A 179 -0.83 0.15 2.69
C CYS A 179 -1.81 1.23 3.16
N MET A 180 -2.98 0.85 3.67
CA MET A 180 -3.98 1.77 4.21
C MET A 180 -3.36 2.67 5.29
N ARG A 181 -2.65 2.08 6.27
CA ARG A 181 -1.93 2.83 7.32
C ARG A 181 -0.91 3.81 6.73
N SER A 182 -0.15 3.40 5.70
CA SER A 182 0.81 4.28 5.03
C SER A 182 0.13 5.45 4.32
N ARG A 183 -0.99 5.23 3.61
CA ARG A 183 -1.72 6.30 2.92
C ARG A 183 -2.36 7.29 3.90
N PHE A 184 -2.94 6.81 5.00
CA PHE A 184 -3.41 7.70 6.07
C PHE A 184 -2.27 8.52 6.67
N SER A 185 -1.09 7.93 6.90
CA SER A 185 0.07 8.68 7.37
C SER A 185 0.53 9.73 6.35
N ASN A 186 0.51 9.42 5.06
CA ASN A 186 0.84 10.37 4.00
C ASN A 186 -0.13 11.55 3.95
N LEU A 187 -1.44 11.26 4.07
CA LEU A 187 -2.49 12.27 4.08
C LEU A 187 -2.40 13.18 5.32
N ILE A 188 -2.20 12.59 6.50
CA ILE A 188 -2.30 13.28 7.79
C ILE A 188 -0.96 13.94 8.17
N ALA A 189 0.09 13.12 8.24
CA ALA A 189 1.38 13.50 8.82
C ALA A 189 2.34 14.09 7.79
N LEU A 190 2.47 13.45 6.62
CA LEU A 190 3.43 13.88 5.59
C LEU A 190 2.84 14.89 4.59
N ARG A 191 1.52 15.14 4.65
CA ARG A 191 0.81 16.18 3.89
C ARG A 191 1.04 16.07 2.38
N ARG A 192 1.02 14.83 1.88
CA ARG A 192 1.07 14.56 0.44
C ARG A 192 -0.25 14.99 -0.22
N ASP A 193 -0.27 14.95 -1.55
CA ASP A 193 -1.44 15.34 -2.34
C ASP A 193 -2.69 14.58 -1.87
N ALA A 194 -3.70 15.34 -1.44
CA ALA A 194 -4.91 14.77 -0.87
C ALA A 194 -5.73 14.01 -1.92
N GLU A 195 -5.79 14.49 -3.17
CA GLU A 195 -6.56 13.83 -4.23
C GLU A 195 -6.00 12.43 -4.51
N ILE A 196 -4.67 12.34 -4.63
CA ILE A 196 -3.97 11.07 -4.85
C ILE A 196 -4.15 10.12 -3.67
N GLU A 197 -3.92 10.58 -2.44
CA GLU A 197 -3.97 9.69 -1.28
C GLU A 197 -5.40 9.24 -0.94
N ILE A 198 -6.42 10.07 -1.19
CA ILE A 198 -7.85 9.67 -1.06
C ILE A 198 -8.20 8.60 -2.09
N ALA A 199 -7.83 8.81 -3.36
CA ALA A 199 -8.09 7.83 -4.41
C ALA A 199 -7.44 6.48 -4.08
N ARG A 200 -6.19 6.49 -3.58
CA ARG A 200 -5.49 5.28 -3.14
C ARG A 200 -6.14 4.61 -1.93
N ILE A 201 -6.58 5.38 -0.92
CA ILE A 201 -7.31 4.84 0.24
C ILE A 201 -8.61 4.15 -0.22
N ASN A 202 -9.35 4.78 -1.12
CA ASN A 202 -10.59 4.22 -1.64
C ASN A 202 -10.36 2.96 -2.48
N ALA A 203 -9.37 2.99 -3.37
CA ALA A 203 -8.98 1.82 -4.14
C ALA A 203 -8.64 0.65 -3.21
N LEU A 204 -7.89 0.87 -2.13
CA LEU A 204 -7.48 -0.17 -1.18
C LEU A 204 -8.63 -0.81 -0.38
N LYS A 205 -9.85 -0.26 -0.36
CA LYS A 205 -10.96 -0.84 0.42
C LYS A 205 -11.33 -2.25 -0.04
N ILE A 206 -11.39 -2.48 -1.36
CA ILE A 206 -11.68 -3.81 -1.93
C ILE A 206 -10.56 -4.79 -1.58
N PRO A 207 -9.27 -4.50 -1.85
CA PRO A 207 -8.16 -5.33 -1.40
C PRO A 207 -8.17 -5.61 0.10
N CYS A 208 -8.44 -4.61 0.96
CA CYS A 208 -8.51 -4.85 2.40
C CYS A 208 -9.60 -5.85 2.78
N TYR A 209 -10.79 -5.77 2.16
CA TYR A 209 -11.89 -6.69 2.42
C TYR A 209 -11.51 -8.13 2.07
N PHE A 210 -11.09 -8.37 0.83
CA PHE A 210 -10.78 -9.74 0.36
C PHE A 210 -9.54 -10.30 1.04
N PHE A 211 -8.49 -9.49 1.19
CA PHE A 211 -7.29 -9.89 1.90
C PHE A 211 -7.59 -10.33 3.33
N LEU A 212 -8.43 -9.60 4.08
CA LEU A 212 -8.77 -10.00 5.44
C LEU A 212 -9.49 -11.35 5.51
N ILE A 213 -10.39 -11.62 4.57
CA ILE A 213 -11.08 -12.92 4.47
C ILE A 213 -10.07 -14.03 4.19
N GLU A 214 -9.20 -13.85 3.19
CA GLU A 214 -8.12 -14.80 2.87
C GLU A 214 -7.19 -15.02 4.07
N GLN A 215 -6.88 -13.98 4.84
CA GLN A 215 -6.05 -14.15 6.04
C GLN A 215 -6.74 -15.01 7.10
N PHE A 216 -8.07 -14.96 7.25
CA PHE A 216 -8.78 -15.84 8.18
C PHE A 216 -8.88 -17.28 7.69
N ASP A 217 -8.81 -17.51 6.37
CA ASP A 217 -8.78 -18.84 5.76
C ASP A 217 -7.38 -19.47 5.86
N GLU A 218 -6.33 -18.71 5.50
CA GLU A 218 -5.00 -19.25 5.26
C GLU A 218 -4.04 -19.13 6.46
N GLN A 219 -4.24 -18.15 7.34
CA GLN A 219 -3.29 -17.86 8.42
C GLN A 219 -3.78 -18.38 9.77
N PRO A 220 -2.86 -18.70 10.69
CA PRO A 220 -3.23 -18.97 12.07
C PRO A 220 -4.07 -17.81 12.63
N PHE A 221 -5.20 -18.12 13.28
CA PHE A 221 -6.16 -17.14 13.80
C PHE A 221 -5.52 -15.93 14.52
N LYS A 222 -4.46 -16.17 15.30
CA LYS A 222 -3.74 -15.09 16.01
C LYS A 222 -3.14 -14.03 15.07
N VAL A 223 -2.65 -14.44 13.90
CA VAL A 223 -2.09 -13.56 12.86
C VAL A 223 -3.22 -12.83 12.15
N ALA A 224 -4.23 -13.56 11.66
CA ALA A 224 -5.41 -13.00 10.98
C ALA A 224 -6.14 -11.96 11.85
N ARG A 225 -6.44 -12.31 13.11
CA ARG A 225 -7.00 -11.38 14.09
C ARG A 225 -6.07 -10.19 14.34
N GLY A 226 -4.75 -10.40 14.32
CA GLY A 226 -3.77 -9.31 14.45
C GLY A 226 -3.92 -8.27 13.35
N ILE A 227 -4.02 -8.71 12.10
CA ILE A 227 -4.18 -7.87 10.91
C ILE A 227 -5.54 -7.16 10.94
N PHE A 228 -6.63 -7.88 11.23
CA PHE A 228 -7.97 -7.30 11.38
C PHE A 228 -7.98 -6.19 12.45
N MET A 229 -7.37 -6.47 13.61
CA MET A 229 -7.30 -5.51 14.71
C MET A 229 -6.41 -4.31 14.40
N ASP A 230 -5.43 -4.42 13.52
CA ASP A 230 -4.65 -3.28 13.04
C ASP A 230 -5.49 -2.35 12.14
N LEU A 231 -6.36 -2.90 11.28
CA LEU A 231 -7.32 -2.08 10.53
C LEU A 231 -8.34 -1.42 11.48
N TRP A 232 -8.87 -2.14 12.47
CA TRP A 232 -9.76 -1.58 13.48
C TRP A 232 -9.09 -0.45 14.29
N ARG A 233 -7.82 -0.62 14.69
CA ARG A 233 -7.05 0.42 15.38
C ARG A 233 -6.85 1.65 14.51
N LEU A 234 -6.53 1.46 13.22
CA LEU A 234 -6.40 2.56 12.27
C LEU A 234 -7.72 3.31 12.11
N ALA A 235 -8.83 2.60 11.91
CA ALA A 235 -10.17 3.18 11.79
C ALA A 235 -10.59 3.95 13.05
N ASN A 236 -10.12 3.51 14.22
CA ASN A 236 -10.42 4.07 15.53
C ASN A 236 -9.38 5.11 16.02
N ASP A 237 -8.32 5.38 15.25
CA ASP A 237 -7.34 6.42 15.60
C ASP A 237 -8.01 7.80 15.51
N GLU A 238 -7.71 8.69 16.46
CA GLU A 238 -8.36 10.01 16.51
C GLU A 238 -8.05 10.85 15.26
N SER A 239 -6.80 10.84 14.80
CA SER A 239 -6.41 11.62 13.61
C SER A 239 -7.09 11.08 12.37
N CYS A 240 -7.17 9.74 12.26
CA CYS A 240 -7.87 9.07 11.16
C CYS A 240 -9.39 9.32 11.21
N LEU A 241 -10.01 9.29 12.40
CA LEU A 241 -11.45 9.59 12.57
C LEU A 241 -11.82 11.01 12.14
N ARG A 242 -10.98 12.01 12.47
CA ARG A 242 -11.20 13.40 12.00
C ARG A 242 -11.20 13.49 10.48
N HIS A 243 -10.24 12.84 9.82
CA HIS A 243 -10.14 12.88 8.36
C HIS A 243 -11.25 12.07 7.69
N GLN A 244 -11.60 10.90 8.23
CA GLN A 244 -12.78 10.17 7.79
C GLN A 244 -14.03 11.08 7.86
N ALA A 245 -14.23 11.79 8.98
CA ALA A 245 -15.43 12.62 9.23
C ALA A 245 -15.49 13.81 8.30
N PHE A 246 -14.33 14.44 8.12
CA PHE A 246 -14.15 15.51 7.16
C PHE A 246 -14.60 15.08 5.76
N TRP A 247 -13.99 14.02 5.22
CA TRP A 247 -14.22 13.61 3.85
C TRP A 247 -15.59 12.93 3.62
N HIS A 248 -16.17 12.31 4.65
CA HIS A 248 -17.54 11.79 4.61
C HIS A 248 -18.59 12.88 4.41
N SER A 249 -18.36 14.07 4.96
CA SER A 249 -19.30 15.20 4.90
C SER A 249 -18.85 16.33 3.99
N TRP A 250 -17.72 16.15 3.30
CA TRP A 250 -17.18 17.13 2.35
C TRP A 250 -18.06 17.26 1.10
N GLN A 251 -18.44 18.49 0.77
CA GLN A 251 -19.23 18.86 -0.42
C GLN A 251 -18.48 19.86 -1.32
N GLY A 252 -17.14 19.84 -1.30
CA GLY A 252 -16.34 20.74 -2.12
C GLY A 252 -16.47 20.51 -3.63
N PRO A 253 -15.84 21.36 -4.45
CA PRO A 253 -15.97 21.31 -5.92
C PRO A 253 -15.16 20.13 -6.48
N LEU A 254 -15.67 18.93 -6.35
CA LEU A 254 -15.23 17.74 -7.07
C LEU A 254 -16.46 17.16 -7.78
N LEU A 255 -16.30 16.85 -9.06
CA LEU A 255 -17.40 16.41 -9.92
C LEU A 255 -17.89 15.03 -9.47
N GLU A 256 -19.18 14.76 -9.68
CA GLU A 256 -19.89 13.52 -9.33
C GLU A 256 -19.22 12.23 -9.88
N GLY A 257 -18.31 12.37 -10.85
CA GLY A 257 -17.54 11.29 -11.47
C GLY A 257 -16.15 11.02 -10.89
N GLN A 258 -15.72 11.73 -9.85
CA GLN A 258 -14.48 11.43 -9.12
C GLN A 258 -14.81 10.45 -7.98
N GLN A 259 -13.97 9.43 -7.77
CA GLN A 259 -14.17 8.39 -6.75
C GLN A 259 -14.66 8.99 -5.43
N SER A 260 -15.67 8.36 -4.82
CA SER A 260 -16.30 8.84 -3.59
C SER A 260 -15.26 9.34 -2.59
N ASN A 261 -15.35 10.59 -2.14
CA ASN A 261 -14.47 11.12 -1.10
C ASN A 261 -14.59 10.34 0.22
N ASN A 262 -15.55 9.42 0.35
CA ASN A 262 -15.75 8.65 1.55
C ASN A 262 -14.58 7.67 1.82
N ILE A 263 -13.62 8.06 2.65
CA ILE A 263 -12.51 7.22 3.09
C ILE A 263 -12.80 6.37 4.35
N THR A 264 -14.08 6.19 4.74
CA THR A 264 -14.44 5.40 5.92
C THR A 264 -13.95 3.96 5.85
N LEU A 265 -13.41 3.47 6.96
CA LEU A 265 -12.93 2.09 7.08
C LEU A 265 -13.94 1.16 7.77
N ILE A 266 -14.97 1.72 8.41
CA ILE A 266 -15.98 0.93 9.14
C ILE A 266 -16.70 -0.07 8.23
N ASP A 267 -17.04 0.33 7.00
CA ASP A 267 -17.77 -0.51 6.06
C ASP A 267 -16.96 -1.75 5.63
N VAL A 268 -15.62 -1.63 5.56
CA VAL A 268 -14.73 -2.77 5.27
C VAL A 268 -14.76 -3.76 6.43
N LEU A 269 -14.63 -3.26 7.67
CA LEU A 269 -14.62 -4.11 8.87
C LEU A 269 -15.98 -4.80 9.10
N GLU A 270 -17.08 -4.09 8.85
CA GLU A 270 -18.43 -4.65 8.93
C GLU A 270 -18.70 -5.65 7.82
N GLY A 271 -18.25 -5.38 6.60
CA GLY A 271 -18.34 -6.34 5.50
C GLY A 271 -17.62 -7.65 5.85
N VAL A 272 -16.39 -7.57 6.36
CA VAL A 272 -15.63 -8.76 6.80
C VAL A 272 -16.38 -9.51 7.90
N HIS A 273 -16.94 -8.78 8.89
CA HIS A 273 -17.72 -9.41 9.95
C HIS A 273 -18.95 -10.15 9.43
N VAL A 274 -19.74 -9.52 8.56
CA VAL A 274 -20.93 -10.13 7.93
C VAL A 274 -20.53 -11.38 7.14
N TYR A 275 -19.41 -11.34 6.41
CA TYR A 275 -18.92 -12.51 5.68
C TYR A 275 -18.58 -13.67 6.62
N LEU A 276 -17.77 -13.40 7.66
CA LEU A 276 -17.37 -14.42 8.63
C LEU A 276 -18.55 -14.97 9.43
N GLU A 277 -19.56 -14.16 9.74
CA GLU A 277 -20.77 -14.60 10.43
C GLU A 277 -21.63 -15.52 9.53
N GLY A 278 -21.76 -15.19 8.25
CA GLY A 278 -22.52 -15.99 7.28
C GLY A 278 -21.83 -17.30 6.87
N HIS A 279 -20.52 -17.42 7.10
CA HIS A 279 -19.68 -18.53 6.64
C HIS A 279 -18.82 -19.10 7.76
N LEU A 280 -19.27 -19.02 9.01
CA LEU A 280 -18.44 -19.37 10.17
C LEU A 280 -17.86 -20.80 10.09
N ASP A 281 -18.64 -21.74 9.56
CA ASP A 281 -18.26 -23.15 9.41
C ASP A 281 -17.12 -23.36 8.39
N ASP A 282 -16.84 -22.37 7.53
CA ASP A 282 -15.78 -22.43 6.52
C ASP A 282 -14.40 -22.05 7.10
N PHE A 283 -14.34 -21.51 8.33
CA PHE A 283 -13.11 -20.96 8.92
C PHE A 283 -12.72 -21.64 10.24
N GLU A 284 -11.41 -21.84 10.45
CA GLU A 284 -10.86 -22.27 11.74
C GLU A 284 -10.73 -21.10 12.74
N ILE A 285 -11.85 -20.44 13.06
CA ILE A 285 -11.91 -19.28 13.96
C ILE A 285 -12.79 -19.52 15.19
N PRO A 286 -12.44 -18.96 16.37
CA PRO A 286 -13.30 -19.06 17.53
C PRO A 286 -14.64 -18.34 17.30
N GLU A 287 -15.76 -19.04 17.46
CA GLU A 287 -17.11 -18.47 17.32
C GLU A 287 -17.29 -17.17 18.14
N ALA A 288 -16.78 -17.14 19.38
CA ALA A 288 -16.86 -15.97 20.24
C ALA A 288 -16.14 -14.72 19.68
N PHE A 289 -15.18 -14.88 18.78
CA PHE A 289 -14.58 -13.75 18.08
C PHE A 289 -15.62 -13.08 17.17
N VAL A 290 -16.33 -13.87 16.37
CA VAL A 290 -17.31 -13.39 15.38
C VAL A 290 -18.63 -12.96 16.03
N THR A 291 -19.12 -13.69 17.03
CA THR A 291 -20.45 -13.44 17.63
C THR A 291 -20.42 -12.45 18.79
N LYS A 292 -19.24 -12.16 19.37
CA LYS A 292 -19.13 -11.29 20.55
C LYS A 292 -18.05 -10.23 20.42
N GLU A 293 -16.81 -10.61 20.11
CA GLU A 293 -15.70 -9.65 20.12
C GLU A 293 -15.86 -8.61 18.99
N VAL A 294 -16.03 -9.06 17.75
CA VAL A 294 -16.13 -8.20 16.57
C VAL A 294 -17.37 -7.29 16.65
N PRO A 295 -18.59 -7.78 16.95
CA PRO A 295 -19.76 -6.92 17.13
C PRO A 295 -19.57 -5.82 18.16
N LEU A 296 -18.96 -6.14 19.31
CA LEU A 296 -18.66 -5.14 20.35
C LEU A 296 -17.67 -4.08 19.84
N LYS A 297 -16.64 -4.50 19.11
CA LYS A 297 -15.63 -3.59 18.54
C LYS A 297 -16.19 -2.70 17.44
N LEU A 298 -17.07 -3.23 16.61
CA LEU A 298 -17.76 -2.48 15.55
C LEU A 298 -18.75 -1.49 16.13
N ALA A 299 -19.55 -1.87 17.13
CA ALA A 299 -20.45 -0.96 17.83
C ALA A 299 -19.70 0.21 18.48
N GLN A 300 -18.57 -0.07 19.16
CA GLN A 300 -17.69 0.96 19.72
C GLN A 300 -17.13 1.91 18.65
N LEU A 301 -16.69 1.36 17.52
CA LEU A 301 -16.17 2.15 16.41
C LEU A 301 -17.26 3.02 15.78
N ARG A 302 -18.45 2.47 15.57
CA ARG A 302 -19.63 3.16 15.02
C ARG A 302 -20.06 4.34 15.89
N GLU A 303 -20.22 4.11 17.20
CA GLU A 303 -20.57 5.18 18.15
C GLU A 303 -19.52 6.30 18.12
N ARG A 304 -18.23 5.93 18.12
CA ARG A 304 -17.17 6.93 18.05
C ARG A 304 -17.14 7.66 16.72
N TRP A 305 -17.36 6.96 15.62
CA TRP A 305 -17.45 7.53 14.28
C TRP A 305 -18.57 8.57 14.17
N GLU A 306 -19.79 8.20 14.57
CA GLU A 306 -20.97 9.08 14.53
C GLU A 306 -20.74 10.36 15.35
N ARG A 307 -20.11 10.25 16.53
CA ARG A 307 -19.71 11.43 17.31
C ARG A 307 -18.79 12.35 16.53
N TYR A 308 -17.82 11.82 15.78
CA TYR A 308 -16.90 12.65 15.00
C TYR A 308 -17.58 13.30 13.79
N VAL A 309 -18.56 12.65 13.17
CA VAL A 309 -19.39 13.26 12.12
C VAL A 309 -20.17 14.46 12.68
N VAL A 310 -20.81 14.31 13.84
CA VAL A 310 -21.53 15.42 14.51
C VAL A 310 -20.56 16.54 14.89
N LEU A 311 -19.43 16.22 15.51
CA LEU A 311 -18.41 17.21 15.87
C LEU A 311 -17.88 17.98 14.64
N ASN A 312 -17.66 17.29 13.52
CA ASN A 312 -17.24 17.93 12.28
C ASN A 312 -18.28 18.95 11.79
N ALA A 313 -19.56 18.58 11.80
CA ALA A 313 -20.67 19.46 11.41
C ALA A 313 -20.82 20.66 12.36
N GLU A 314 -20.66 20.47 13.68
CA GLU A 314 -20.67 21.56 14.65
C GLU A 314 -19.53 22.56 14.42
N TRP A 315 -18.33 22.05 14.10
CA TRP A 315 -17.18 22.89 13.77
C TRP A 315 -17.44 23.67 12.48
N ALA A 316 -18.02 23.01 11.46
CA ALA A 316 -18.43 23.64 10.21
C ALA A 316 -19.43 24.79 10.43
N ALA A 317 -20.45 24.56 11.26
CA ALA A 317 -21.47 25.54 11.59
C ALA A 317 -20.94 26.77 12.35
N ARG A 318 -19.83 26.62 13.07
CA ARG A 318 -19.15 27.74 13.78
C ARG A 318 -18.27 28.61 12.86
N GLY A 319 -18.40 28.47 11.56
CA GLY A 319 -17.61 29.22 10.57
C GLY A 319 -16.16 28.73 10.42
N ARG A 320 -15.81 27.60 11.06
CA ARG A 320 -14.61 26.84 10.68
C ARG A 320 -15.00 25.98 9.48
N ARG A 321 -14.08 25.54 8.66
CA ARG A 321 -14.39 24.60 7.56
C ARG A 321 -14.55 23.15 8.07
N GLY A 322 -15.18 22.95 9.23
CA GLY A 322 -15.17 21.65 9.93
C GLY A 322 -13.75 21.25 10.35
N PHE A 323 -13.41 19.98 10.17
CA PHE A 323 -12.07 19.42 10.23
C PHE A 323 -11.30 19.60 8.91
N GLU A 324 -11.81 20.40 7.95
CA GLU A 324 -10.98 20.84 6.82
C GLU A 324 -9.74 21.51 7.40
N ARG A 325 -8.60 21.06 6.91
CA ARG A 325 -7.33 21.58 7.39
C ARG A 325 -7.15 23.01 6.92
N ASN A 326 -6.95 23.94 7.87
CA ASN A 326 -6.54 25.30 7.54
C ASN A 326 -5.03 25.29 7.25
N PRO A 327 -4.55 25.81 6.11
CA PRO A 327 -3.11 25.88 5.81
C PRO A 327 -2.29 26.72 6.79
N ARG A 328 -2.97 27.45 7.69
CA ARG A 328 -2.41 28.37 8.68
C ARG A 328 -2.39 27.82 10.11
N ASP A 329 -2.83 26.59 10.35
CA ASP A 329 -2.83 25.98 11.70
C ASP A 329 -1.46 25.36 12.07
N ASP A 330 -0.36 25.90 11.53
CA ASP A 330 1.03 25.65 11.94
C ASP A 330 1.66 26.92 12.52
#